data_AF-A0A966Y8L4-F1
#
_entry.id   AF-A0A966Y8L4-F1
#
_cell.length_a   1.000
_cell.length_b   1.000
_cell.length_c   1.000
_cell.angle_alpha   90.00
_cell.angle_beta   90.00
_cell.angle_gamma   90.00
#
_symmetry.space_group_name_H-M   'P 1'
#
loop_
_entity.id
_entity.type
_entity.pdbx_description
1 polymer ?
#
loop_
_entity_poly.entity_id
_entity_poly.type
_entity_poly.pdbx_seq_one_letter_code
_entity_poly.pdbx_strand_id
1 'polypeptide(L)'
;MRILITNDDGINAPGLKALEQIAYELAGDTGEVWVIAPTQERSGVAHCISYTSPILINKISERRYSVDGYPADCVLAGLYHIMPERPDVILSGVNRGNNSAENVLYSGTIGAALEGALQAPNNREFLYVKGGHQHVAVGDTSDAGVNLDGYISITPMRADLTAYDILEKS
;
A
#
# COMPACT_ATOMS: atom_id res chain seq x y z
N MET A 1 -8.32 -11.93 12.36
CA MET A 1 -8.50 -10.72 11.51
C MET A 1 -8.33 -11.12 10.05
N ARG A 2 -9.00 -10.45 9.09
CA ARG A 2 -8.73 -10.63 7.65
C ARG A 2 -7.83 -9.52 7.13
N ILE A 3 -6.68 -9.87 6.58
CA ILE A 3 -5.69 -8.92 6.10
C ILE A 3 -5.49 -9.14 4.59
N LEU A 4 -5.61 -8.06 3.83
CA LEU A 4 -5.19 -8.02 2.43
C LEU A 4 -3.78 -7.45 2.35
N ILE A 5 -2.85 -8.16 1.72
CA ILE A 5 -1.50 -7.67 1.44
C ILE A 5 -1.25 -7.51 -0.06
N THR A 6 -0.52 -6.46 -0.41
CA THR A 6 -0.11 -6.14 -1.78
C THR A 6 1.23 -5.41 -1.80
N ASN A 7 1.73 -5.06 -2.99
CA ASN A 7 2.93 -4.24 -3.20
C ASN A 7 2.98 -3.68 -4.63
N ASP A 8 4.04 -2.95 -4.96
CA ASP A 8 4.42 -2.60 -6.32
C ASP A 8 5.63 -3.39 -6.87
N ASP A 9 6.46 -4.02 -6.03
CA ASP A 9 7.57 -4.88 -6.49
C ASP A 9 7.12 -6.21 -7.15
N GLY A 10 5.84 -6.56 -7.04
CA GLY A 10 5.22 -7.75 -7.64
C GLY A 10 5.12 -8.99 -6.72
N ILE A 11 4.37 -9.99 -7.18
CA ILE A 11 3.90 -11.16 -6.39
C ILE A 11 5.02 -12.06 -5.83
N ASN A 12 6.20 -12.02 -6.44
CA ASN A 12 7.35 -12.84 -6.05
C ASN A 12 8.41 -12.06 -5.24
N ALA A 13 8.16 -10.78 -4.97
CA ALA A 13 9.12 -9.90 -4.32
C ALA A 13 9.50 -10.40 -2.91
N PRO A 14 10.78 -10.28 -2.52
CA PRO A 14 11.22 -10.67 -1.18
C PRO A 14 10.52 -9.85 -0.08
N GLY A 15 10.26 -8.56 -0.33
CA GLY A 15 9.56 -7.68 0.61
C GLY A 15 8.10 -8.09 0.85
N LEU A 16 7.41 -8.62 -0.17
CA LEU A 16 6.06 -9.16 -0.02
C LEU A 16 6.05 -10.45 0.82
N LYS A 17 7.07 -11.30 0.67
CA LYS A 17 7.22 -12.51 1.51
C LYS A 17 7.44 -12.15 2.97
N ALA A 18 8.22 -11.10 3.25
CA ALA A 18 8.40 -10.60 4.61
C ALA A 18 7.09 -10.01 5.17
N LEU A 19 6.36 -9.24 4.36
CA LEU A 19 5.05 -8.71 4.76
C LEU A 19 4.04 -9.81 5.05
N GLU A 20 4.05 -10.88 4.25
CA GLU A 20 3.18 -12.04 4.44
C GLU A 20 3.40 -12.69 5.81
N GLN A 21 4.66 -12.87 6.23
CA GLN A 21 4.99 -13.40 7.56
C GLN A 21 4.44 -12.50 8.67
N ILE A 22 4.68 -11.18 8.58
CA ILE A 22 4.18 -10.19 9.54
C ILE A 22 2.64 -10.21 9.58
N ALA A 23 1.99 -10.29 8.43
CA ALA A 23 0.54 -10.32 8.33
C ALA A 23 -0.05 -11.57 9.00
N TYR A 24 0.58 -12.74 8.87
CA TYR A 24 0.13 -13.94 9.57
C TYR A 24 0.23 -13.80 11.09
N GLU A 25 1.31 -13.22 11.60
CA GLU A 25 1.46 -12.92 13.03
C GLU A 25 0.37 -11.96 13.53
N LEU A 26 0.08 -10.90 12.77
CA LEU A 26 -0.95 -9.91 13.10
C LEU A 26 -2.37 -10.48 13.00
N ALA A 27 -2.61 -11.39 12.06
CA ALA A 27 -3.95 -11.95 11.82
C ALA A 27 -4.41 -12.86 12.96
N GLY A 28 -3.45 -13.49 13.67
CA GLY A 28 -3.65 -14.47 14.73
C GLY A 28 -4.08 -15.85 14.20
N ASP A 29 -4.20 -16.82 15.10
CA ASP A 29 -4.47 -18.24 14.77
C ASP A 29 -5.75 -18.48 13.96
N THR A 30 -6.76 -17.61 14.14
CA THR A 30 -8.05 -17.68 13.43
C THR A 30 -8.16 -16.65 12.31
N GLY A 31 -7.05 -15.99 11.98
CA GLY A 31 -7.00 -14.95 10.96
C GLY A 31 -6.86 -15.49 9.53
N GLU A 32 -7.04 -14.60 8.57
CA GLU A 32 -6.86 -14.90 7.15
C GLU A 32 -5.95 -13.85 6.52
N VAL A 33 -4.93 -14.29 5.79
CA VAL A 33 -4.09 -13.41 4.98
C VAL A 33 -4.37 -13.71 3.51
N TRP A 34 -4.68 -12.64 2.76
CA TRP A 34 -4.95 -12.68 1.33
C TRP A 34 -3.85 -11.90 0.61
N VAL A 35 -3.16 -12.56 -0.30
CA VAL A 35 -2.03 -11.99 -1.06
C VAL A 35 -2.49 -11.73 -2.48
N ILE A 36 -2.61 -10.45 -2.85
CA ILE A 36 -3.05 -10.02 -4.18
C ILE A 36 -2.10 -8.92 -4.63
N ALA A 37 -1.22 -9.23 -5.58
CA ALA A 37 -0.18 -8.31 -6.01
C ALA A 37 0.04 -8.37 -7.53
N PRO A 38 0.71 -7.35 -8.11
CA PRO A 38 1.02 -7.31 -9.53
C PRO A 38 1.84 -8.53 -9.96
N THR A 39 1.62 -9.00 -11.18
CA THR A 39 2.39 -10.12 -11.75
C THR A 39 3.88 -9.77 -11.90
N GLN A 40 4.18 -8.50 -12.17
CA GLN A 40 5.52 -7.96 -12.41
C GLN A 40 5.75 -6.69 -11.57
N GLU A 41 6.98 -6.21 -11.51
CA GLU A 41 7.32 -4.94 -10.88
C GLU A 41 6.59 -3.76 -11.56
N ARG A 42 6.00 -2.89 -10.73
CA ARG A 42 5.20 -1.71 -11.08
C ARG A 42 5.59 -0.50 -10.22
N SER A 43 6.87 -0.36 -9.89
CA SER A 43 7.41 0.81 -9.17
C SER A 43 7.18 2.12 -9.95
N GLY A 44 6.91 3.22 -9.25
CA GLY A 44 6.79 4.55 -9.87
C GLY A 44 5.45 4.84 -10.57
N VAL A 45 4.43 4.00 -10.40
CA VAL A 45 3.13 4.13 -11.09
C VAL A 45 2.11 5.00 -10.35
N ALA A 46 2.47 5.58 -9.20
CA ALA A 46 1.56 6.37 -8.37
C ALA A 46 0.24 5.61 -8.06
N HIS A 47 -0.89 6.31 -8.11
CA HIS A 47 -2.21 5.76 -7.95
C HIS A 47 -2.87 5.40 -9.30
N CYS A 48 -2.24 4.52 -10.07
CA CYS A 48 -2.74 4.10 -11.38
C CYS A 48 -3.77 2.96 -11.28
N ILE A 49 -4.87 3.08 -12.04
CA ILE A 49 -5.95 2.08 -12.17
C ILE A 49 -6.19 1.79 -13.65
N SER A 50 -6.39 0.51 -13.97
CA SER A 50 -6.68 0.05 -15.34
C SER A 50 -8.17 0.22 -15.67
N TYR A 51 -8.56 1.40 -16.14
CA TYR A 51 -9.97 1.70 -16.47
C TYR A 51 -10.36 1.31 -17.91
N THR A 52 -9.43 1.45 -18.85
CA THR A 52 -9.70 1.29 -20.29
C THR A 52 -9.27 -0.07 -20.84
N SER A 53 -8.79 -0.98 -19.99
CA SER A 53 -8.26 -2.27 -20.39
C SER A 53 -8.59 -3.32 -19.34
N PRO A 54 -8.93 -4.56 -19.77
CA PRO A 54 -9.20 -5.63 -18.82
C PRO A 54 -7.91 -6.00 -18.06
N ILE A 55 -8.05 -6.32 -16.78
CA ILE A 55 -6.99 -6.92 -15.97
C ILE A 55 -7.18 -8.44 -15.96
N LEU A 56 -6.09 -9.21 -16.01
CA LEU A 56 -6.12 -10.65 -15.80
C LEU A 56 -5.82 -10.97 -14.34
N ILE A 57 -6.64 -11.82 -13.72
CA ILE A 57 -6.42 -12.35 -12.38
C ILE A 57 -6.04 -13.82 -12.50
N ASN A 58 -4.89 -14.19 -11.94
CA ASN A 58 -4.42 -15.57 -11.92
C ASN A 58 -4.31 -16.07 -10.47
N LYS A 59 -5.02 -17.16 -10.16
CA LYS A 59 -4.92 -17.82 -8.85
C LYS A 59 -3.66 -18.69 -8.81
N ILE A 60 -2.72 -18.34 -7.94
CA ILE A 60 -1.47 -19.09 -7.76
C ILE A 60 -1.67 -20.22 -6.76
N SER A 61 -2.31 -19.92 -5.63
CA SER A 61 -2.63 -20.89 -4.59
C SER A 61 -3.86 -20.44 -3.80
N GLU A 62 -4.21 -21.17 -2.75
CA GLU A 62 -5.18 -20.69 -1.79
C GLU A 62 -4.79 -19.30 -1.28
N ARG A 63 -5.72 -18.34 -1.38
CA ARG A 63 -5.58 -16.94 -0.96
C ARG A 63 -4.38 -16.18 -1.55
N ARG A 64 -3.80 -16.67 -2.66
CA ARG A 64 -2.70 -16.01 -3.38
C ARG A 64 -3.02 -15.83 -4.85
N TYR A 65 -2.99 -14.58 -5.31
CA TYR A 65 -3.36 -14.19 -6.66
C TYR A 65 -2.35 -13.20 -7.23
N SER A 66 -2.00 -13.38 -8.50
CA SER A 66 -1.32 -12.34 -9.27
C SER A 66 -2.31 -11.62 -10.18
N VAL A 67 -2.14 -10.31 -10.31
CA VAL A 67 -2.96 -9.48 -11.20
C VAL A 67 -2.06 -8.88 -12.28
N ASP A 68 -2.43 -9.01 -13.55
CA ASP A 68 -1.80 -8.25 -14.63
C ASP A 68 -2.42 -6.86 -14.70
N GLY A 69 -2.03 -6.03 -13.73
CA GLY A 69 -2.53 -4.67 -13.50
C GLY A 69 -1.60 -3.91 -12.56
N TYR A 70 -2.10 -2.79 -12.02
CA TYR A 70 -1.37 -1.94 -11.08
C TYR A 70 -1.68 -2.29 -9.62
N PRO A 71 -0.89 -1.79 -8.65
CA PRO A 71 -1.11 -2.05 -7.23
C PRO A 71 -2.53 -1.68 -6.75
N ALA A 72 -3.10 -0.56 -7.23
CA ALA A 72 -4.48 -0.18 -6.91
C ALA A 72 -5.51 -1.17 -7.51
N ASP A 73 -5.27 -1.69 -8.72
CA ASP A 73 -6.11 -2.74 -9.32
C ASP A 73 -6.12 -4.01 -8.45
N CYS A 74 -4.99 -4.34 -7.81
CA CYS A 74 -4.90 -5.49 -6.91
C CYS A 74 -5.80 -5.30 -5.68
N VAL A 75 -5.83 -4.08 -5.13
CA VAL A 75 -6.71 -3.74 -4.01
C VAL A 75 -8.17 -3.82 -4.43
N LEU A 76 -8.54 -3.23 -5.58
CA LEU A 76 -9.88 -3.31 -6.13
C LEU A 76 -10.33 -4.76 -6.38
N ALA A 77 -9.46 -5.57 -6.98
CA ALA A 77 -9.72 -6.99 -7.21
C ALA A 77 -9.96 -7.73 -5.88
N GLY A 78 -9.18 -7.43 -4.84
CA GLY A 78 -9.38 -7.96 -3.50
C GLY A 78 -10.74 -7.57 -2.91
N LEU A 79 -11.07 -6.28 -2.93
CA LEU A 79 -12.28 -5.73 -2.32
C LEU A 79 -13.58 -6.17 -3.00
N TYR A 80 -13.57 -6.36 -4.32
CA TYR A 80 -14.79 -6.50 -5.11
C TYR A 80 -14.96 -7.84 -5.82
N HIS A 81 -13.91 -8.67 -5.92
CA HIS A 81 -13.98 -9.89 -6.73
C HIS A 81 -13.39 -11.13 -6.07
N ILE A 82 -12.20 -11.01 -5.47
CA ILE A 82 -11.41 -12.16 -5.01
C ILE A 82 -11.79 -12.57 -3.59
N MET A 83 -11.92 -11.61 -2.66
CA MET A 83 -12.20 -11.93 -1.26
C MET A 83 -13.70 -12.12 -1.04
N PRO A 84 -14.12 -13.15 -0.28
CA PRO A 84 -15.53 -13.40 0.01
C PRO A 84 -16.14 -12.31 0.91
N GLU A 85 -15.31 -11.73 1.79
CA GLU A 85 -15.66 -10.62 2.65
C GLU A 85 -14.52 -9.60 2.63
N ARG A 86 -14.86 -8.34 2.90
CA ARG A 86 -13.86 -7.25 2.91
C ARG A 86 -12.79 -7.48 3.98
N PRO A 87 -11.53 -7.07 3.73
CA PRO A 87 -10.47 -7.11 4.72
C PRO A 87 -10.75 -6.13 5.87
N ASP A 88 -10.27 -6.47 7.05
CA ASP A 88 -10.22 -5.55 8.20
C ASP A 88 -9.10 -4.51 8.02
N VAL A 89 -7.98 -4.92 7.42
CA VAL A 89 -6.76 -4.13 7.22
C VAL A 89 -6.15 -4.45 5.85
N ILE A 90 -5.64 -3.41 5.17
CA ILE A 90 -4.84 -3.54 3.96
C ILE A 90 -3.40 -3.11 4.28
N LEU A 91 -2.43 -3.96 3.94
CA LEU A 91 -1.01 -3.67 4.07
C LEU A 91 -0.36 -3.65 2.67
N SER A 92 0.43 -2.63 2.38
CA SER A 92 1.12 -2.49 1.09
C SER A 92 2.63 -2.39 1.31
N GLY A 93 3.40 -3.32 0.72
CA GLY A 93 4.85 -3.41 0.87
C GLY A 93 5.35 -4.86 1.06
N VAL A 94 6.45 -5.09 1.78
CA VAL A 94 7.46 -4.10 2.20
C VAL A 94 8.23 -3.66 0.95
N ASN A 95 8.15 -2.38 0.61
CA ASN A 95 8.79 -1.85 -0.60
C ASN A 95 10.32 -1.87 -0.51
N ARG A 96 11.00 -2.13 -1.63
CA ARG A 96 12.46 -1.98 -1.73
C ARG A 96 12.84 -0.53 -2.06
N GLY A 97 12.61 0.39 -1.12
CA GLY A 97 13.00 1.79 -1.27
C GLY A 97 12.15 2.75 -0.43
N ASN A 98 12.65 3.98 -0.29
CA ASN A 98 12.02 5.01 0.54
C ASN A 98 10.94 5.80 -0.24
N ASN A 99 9.68 5.66 0.16
CA ASN A 99 8.57 6.50 -0.29
C ASN A 99 8.33 7.69 0.66
N SER A 100 9.29 8.62 0.77
CA SER A 100 9.22 9.83 1.62
C SER A 100 8.98 11.09 0.82
N ALA A 101 8.44 12.12 1.47
CA ALA A 101 8.26 13.44 0.88
C ALA A 101 7.60 13.35 -0.52
N GLU A 102 8.17 13.98 -1.54
CA GLU A 102 7.64 14.00 -2.90
C GLU A 102 7.55 12.60 -3.55
N ASN A 103 8.39 11.64 -3.13
CA ASN A 103 8.38 10.28 -3.70
C ASN A 103 7.07 9.54 -3.39
N VAL A 104 6.33 10.00 -2.37
CA VAL A 104 4.99 9.49 -2.06
C VAL A 104 4.04 9.62 -3.26
N LEU A 105 4.13 10.73 -4.01
CA LEU A 105 3.23 10.98 -5.14
C LEU A 105 3.44 10.00 -6.30
N TYR A 106 4.62 9.38 -6.40
CA TYR A 106 4.96 8.44 -7.47
C TYR A 106 4.88 6.98 -7.03
N SER A 107 4.66 6.73 -5.74
CA SER A 107 4.75 5.38 -5.17
C SER A 107 3.52 4.53 -5.49
N GLY A 108 3.74 3.38 -6.12
CA GLY A 108 2.69 2.37 -6.33
C GLY A 108 2.28 1.70 -5.01
N THR A 109 3.24 1.46 -4.12
CA THR A 109 2.99 1.00 -2.75
C THR A 109 2.01 1.93 -2.01
N ILE A 110 2.25 3.25 -2.03
CA ILE A 110 1.33 4.21 -1.39
C ILE A 110 0.01 4.32 -2.16
N GLY A 111 0.05 4.29 -3.50
CA GLY A 111 -1.15 4.26 -4.34
C GLY A 111 -2.11 3.14 -3.94
N ALA A 112 -1.62 1.91 -3.75
CA ALA A 112 -2.45 0.80 -3.30
C ALA A 112 -3.09 1.06 -1.93
N ALA A 113 -2.33 1.58 -0.97
CA ALA A 113 -2.86 1.84 0.36
C ALA A 113 -3.84 3.03 0.39
N LEU A 114 -3.65 4.04 -0.49
CA LEU A 114 -4.62 5.10 -0.73
C LEU A 114 -5.92 4.57 -1.35
N GLU A 115 -5.85 3.64 -2.31
CA GLU A 115 -7.06 3.01 -2.86
C GLU A 115 -7.88 2.33 -1.75
N GLY A 116 -7.19 1.61 -0.85
CA GLY A 116 -7.82 1.02 0.33
C GLY A 116 -8.54 2.05 1.20
N ALA A 117 -7.88 3.19 1.48
CA ALA A 117 -8.43 4.27 2.30
C ALA A 117 -9.62 4.98 1.65
N LEU A 118 -9.60 5.20 0.32
CA LEU A 118 -10.71 5.80 -0.43
C LEU A 118 -11.97 4.93 -0.41
N GLN A 119 -11.80 3.60 -0.35
CA GLN A 119 -12.88 2.62 -0.45
C GLN A 119 -13.34 2.07 0.91
N ALA A 120 -12.69 2.46 2.01
CA ALA A 120 -12.92 1.90 3.34
C ALA A 120 -14.31 2.28 3.88
N PRO A 121 -15.24 1.32 4.02
CA PRO A 121 -16.62 1.61 4.41
C PRO A 121 -16.81 1.67 5.94
N ASN A 122 -15.73 1.60 6.73
CA ASN A 122 -15.79 1.34 8.16
C ASN A 122 -15.06 2.36 9.06
N ASN A 123 -14.64 3.53 8.56
CA ASN A 123 -13.91 4.55 9.34
C ASN A 123 -12.68 4.01 10.10
N ARG A 124 -12.07 2.90 9.66
CA ARG A 124 -10.89 2.32 10.32
C ARG A 124 -9.60 2.92 9.77
N GLU A 125 -8.63 3.13 10.66
CA GLU A 125 -7.30 3.64 10.34
C GLU A 125 -6.43 2.55 9.70
N PHE A 126 -5.74 2.92 8.63
CA PHE A 126 -4.80 2.04 7.94
C PHE A 126 -3.38 2.31 8.41
N LEU A 127 -2.64 1.23 8.74
CA LEU A 127 -1.26 1.32 9.21
C LEU A 127 -0.30 1.17 8.03
N TYR A 128 0.56 2.17 7.85
CA TYR A 128 1.60 2.18 6.82
C TYR A 128 2.94 1.85 7.47
N VAL A 129 3.56 0.72 7.08
CA VAL A 129 4.88 0.33 7.58
C VAL A 129 5.91 0.55 6.48
N LYS A 130 6.94 1.32 6.81
CA LYS A 130 7.94 1.77 5.85
C LYS A 130 9.34 1.71 6.46
N GLY A 131 10.34 1.31 5.67
CA GLY A 131 11.75 1.35 6.06
C GLY A 131 12.66 1.76 4.89
N GLY A 132 13.66 2.60 5.18
CA GLY A 132 14.81 2.89 4.29
C GLY A 132 15.28 4.36 4.26
N HIS A 133 16.60 4.60 4.19
CA HIS A 133 17.31 5.91 4.09
C HIS A 133 17.40 6.43 2.61
N GLN A 134 17.65 7.71 2.24
CA GLN A 134 18.90 8.49 2.41
C GLN A 134 18.87 9.96 1.89
N HIS A 135 19.68 10.80 2.58
CA HIS A 135 20.57 11.92 2.17
C HIS A 135 20.06 13.25 1.62
N VAL A 136 19.20 13.96 2.34
CA VAL A 136 19.26 15.45 2.45
C VAL A 136 18.69 15.84 3.82
N ALA A 137 19.30 16.81 4.52
CA ALA A 137 18.72 17.36 5.74
C ALA A 137 17.42 18.12 5.40
N VAL A 138 16.32 17.62 5.94
CA VAL A 138 14.97 18.19 5.88
C VAL A 138 14.53 18.54 7.31
N GLY A 139 13.49 19.35 7.49
CA GLY A 139 13.08 19.81 8.82
C GLY A 139 12.92 18.68 9.84
N ASP A 140 13.34 18.92 11.08
CA ASP A 140 13.61 17.91 12.12
C ASP A 140 12.41 17.01 12.50
N THR A 141 11.18 17.42 12.15
CA THR A 141 9.95 16.65 12.41
C THR A 141 9.38 15.96 11.16
N SER A 142 10.06 16.07 10.01
CA SER A 142 9.63 15.43 8.76
C SER A 142 9.90 13.92 8.78
N ASP A 143 9.15 13.18 7.97
CA ASP A 143 9.29 11.73 7.84
C ASP A 143 10.72 11.34 7.41
N ALA A 144 11.29 12.05 6.45
CA ALA A 144 12.67 11.85 6.01
C ALA A 144 13.70 12.25 7.07
N GLY A 145 13.45 13.31 7.85
CA GLY A 145 14.31 13.74 8.97
C GLY A 145 14.41 12.66 10.05
N VAL A 146 13.27 12.20 10.56
CA VAL A 146 13.26 11.17 11.61
C VAL A 146 13.76 9.80 11.12
N ASN A 147 13.60 9.49 9.82
CA ASN A 147 14.20 8.30 9.22
C ASN A 147 15.74 8.40 9.15
N LEU A 148 16.31 9.57 8.92
CA LEU A 148 17.77 9.78 8.99
C LEU A 148 18.32 9.55 10.41
N ASP A 149 17.53 9.90 11.42
CA ASP A 149 17.85 9.67 12.83
C ASP A 149 17.63 8.22 13.30
N GLY A 150 17.22 7.32 12.39
CA GLY A 150 17.03 5.90 12.67
C GLY A 150 15.68 5.54 13.28
N TYR A 151 14.72 6.48 13.33
CA TYR A 151 13.36 6.20 13.78
C TYR A 151 12.47 5.69 12.64
N ILE A 152 11.45 4.90 13.00
CA ILE A 152 10.33 4.58 12.11
C ILE A 152 9.44 5.83 12.01
N SER A 153 9.10 6.23 10.79
CA SER A 153 8.15 7.32 10.54
C SER A 153 6.75 6.76 10.31
N ILE A 154 5.75 7.38 10.95
CA ILE A 154 4.33 7.12 10.70
C ILE A 154 3.70 8.45 10.34
N THR A 155 3.26 8.59 9.10
CA THR A 155 2.67 9.82 8.56
C THR A 155 1.22 9.55 8.18
N PRO A 156 0.23 10.05 8.96
CA PRO A 156 -1.17 10.02 8.55
C PRO A 156 -1.34 10.83 7.26
N MET A 157 -1.99 10.23 6.25
CA MET A 157 -2.21 10.86 4.95
C MET A 157 -3.69 10.95 4.62
N ARG A 158 -4.07 11.94 3.81
CA ARG A 158 -5.42 12.09 3.26
C ARG A 158 -5.35 12.31 1.75
N ALA A 159 -6.39 11.88 1.04
CA ALA A 159 -6.53 12.10 -0.40
C ALA A 159 -7.08 13.50 -0.75
N ASP A 160 -7.20 14.40 0.24
CA ASP A 160 -7.60 15.78 0.07
C ASP A 160 -6.36 16.70 0.02
N LEU A 161 -6.06 17.16 -1.20
CA LEU A 161 -4.93 18.03 -1.52
C LEU A 161 -5.30 19.52 -1.56
N THR A 162 -6.50 19.89 -1.12
CA THR A 162 -6.97 21.27 -1.14
C THR A 162 -6.15 22.13 -0.16
N ALA A 163 -5.54 23.20 -0.67
CA ALA A 163 -4.84 24.20 0.14
C ALA A 163 -5.83 25.22 0.74
N TYR A 164 -6.62 24.78 1.72
CA TYR A 164 -7.68 25.60 2.35
C TYR A 164 -7.15 26.91 2.93
N ASP A 165 -5.94 26.90 3.48
CA ASP A 165 -5.29 28.06 4.08
C ASP A 165 -4.98 29.20 3.09
N ILE A 166 -4.90 28.87 1.79
CA ILE A 166 -4.75 29.82 0.70
C ILE A 166 -6.13 30.28 0.21
N LEU A 167 -7.07 29.34 0.04
CA LEU A 167 -8.42 29.63 -0.46
C LEU A 167 -9.24 30.51 0.51
N GLU A 168 -9.06 30.34 1.82
CA GLU A 168 -9.74 31.17 2.82
C GLU A 168 -9.23 32.61 2.88
N LYS A 169 -8.06 32.89 2.27
CA LYS A 169 -7.42 34.20 2.24
C LYS A 169 -7.62 34.97 0.92
N SER A 170 -8.25 34.35 -0.08
CA SER A 170 -8.57 34.94 -1.39
C SER A 170 -10.00 35.44 -1.46
#